data_AF-A0A920J8K8-F1
#
_entry.id   AF-A0A920J8K8-F1
#
_cell.length_a   1.000
_cell.length_b   1.000
_cell.length_c   1.000
_cell.angle_alpha   90.00
_cell.angle_beta   90.00
_cell.angle_gamma   90.00
#
_symmetry.space_group_name_H-M   'P 1'
#
loop_
_entity.id
_entity.type
_entity.pdbx_description
1 polymer ?
#
loop_
_entity_poly.entity_id
_entity_poly.type
_entity_poly.pdbx_seq_one_letter_code
_entity_poly.pdbx_strand_id
1 'polypeptide(L)'
;MSYLNFFDTEAAWRLVHSRGGDPTVAVFKHANPCGLATQMTSRSIYTANACDPYRLRWNCCSQREVPLSLAEALSEVFTEVIVAPSFDEAAITKLLKRKTLESSKKTPPGSPLFDIRSIDGDSLSRHQTEFNWIEINGK
;
A
#
# COMPACT_ATOMS: atom_id res chain seq x y z
N MET A 1 2.12 15.56 -1.12
CA MET A 1 1.13 14.74 -0.35
C MET A 1 0.37 15.51 0.72
N SER A 2 -0.90 15.16 0.92
CA SER A 2 -1.71 15.55 2.10
C SER A 2 -1.41 14.65 3.32
N TYR A 3 -1.87 15.05 4.51
CA TYR A 3 -1.76 14.22 5.72
C TYR A 3 -2.38 12.82 5.55
N LEU A 4 -3.60 12.76 4.99
CA LEU A 4 -4.29 11.50 4.74
C LEU A 4 -3.53 10.63 3.72
N ASN A 5 -2.93 11.24 2.69
CA ASN A 5 -2.17 10.47 1.71
C ASN A 5 -0.89 9.86 2.32
N PHE A 6 -0.24 10.57 3.24
CA PHE A 6 0.90 10.01 3.97
C PHE A 6 0.46 8.84 4.85
N PHE A 7 -0.63 9.02 5.60
CA PHE A 7 -1.15 8.00 6.51
C PHE A 7 -1.61 6.74 5.77
N ASP A 8 -2.40 6.90 4.69
CA ASP A 8 -2.87 5.81 3.84
C ASP A 8 -1.70 5.05 3.19
N THR A 9 -0.71 5.80 2.69
CA THR A 9 0.47 5.22 2.04
C THR A 9 1.31 4.42 3.02
N GLU A 10 1.49 4.88 4.26
CA GLU A 10 2.22 4.12 5.29
C GLU A 10 1.48 2.85 5.67
N ALA A 11 0.17 2.93 5.89
CA ALA A 11 -0.67 1.76 6.18
C ALA A 11 -0.63 0.73 5.02
N ALA A 12 -0.74 1.21 3.78
CA ALA A 12 -0.65 0.37 2.59
C ALA A 12 0.71 -0.30 2.43
N TRP A 13 1.79 0.46 2.65
CA TRP A 13 3.16 -0.03 2.58
C TRP A 13 3.41 -1.17 3.59
N ARG A 14 2.89 -1.04 4.81
CA ARG A 14 2.95 -2.10 5.82
C ARG A 14 2.09 -3.30 5.45
N LEU A 15 0.88 -3.09 4.93
CA LEU A 15 -0.02 -4.18 4.55
C LEU A 15 0.60 -5.07 3.47
N VAL A 16 1.12 -4.48 2.38
CA VAL A 16 1.70 -5.27 1.29
C VAL A 16 2.93 -6.06 1.74
N HIS A 17 3.72 -5.55 2.69
CA HIS A 17 4.87 -6.27 3.25
C HIS A 17 4.49 -7.32 4.31
N SER A 18 3.33 -7.20 4.95
CA SER A 18 2.81 -8.23 5.87
C SER A 18 2.47 -9.54 5.17
N ARG A 19 2.34 -9.53 3.84
CA ARG A 19 2.03 -10.73 3.03
C ARG A 19 3.22 -11.64 2.74
N GLY A 20 4.41 -11.32 3.23
CA GLY A 20 5.59 -12.15 3.07
C GLY A 20 6.18 -12.06 1.66
N GLY A 21 6.48 -13.20 1.03
CA GLY A 21 7.18 -13.25 -0.26
C GLY A 21 6.29 -12.99 -1.49
N ASP A 22 4.96 -13.11 -1.34
CA ASP A 22 4.01 -13.04 -2.45
C ASP A 22 3.87 -11.62 -2.98
N PRO A 23 4.00 -11.41 -4.31
CA PRO A 23 3.96 -10.08 -4.89
C PRO A 23 2.59 -9.44 -4.67
N THR A 24 2.52 -8.42 -3.82
CA THR A 24 1.24 -7.88 -3.34
C THR A 24 1.03 -6.43 -3.76
N VAL A 25 -0.17 -6.11 -4.22
CA VAL A 25 -0.68 -4.74 -4.43
C VAL A 25 -1.88 -4.50 -3.53
N ALA A 26 -1.97 -3.32 -2.91
CA ALA A 26 -3.10 -2.92 -2.06
C ALA A 26 -3.58 -1.51 -2.41
N VAL A 27 -4.89 -1.31 -2.24
CA VAL A 27 -5.56 -0.02 -2.46
C VAL A 27 -6.18 0.45 -1.16
N PHE A 28 -5.95 1.71 -0.83
CA PHE A 28 -6.38 2.35 0.42
C PHE A 28 -7.17 3.62 0.18
N LYS A 29 -8.03 3.91 1.15
CA LYS A 29 -8.78 5.15 1.23
C LYS A 29 -9.16 5.47 2.67
N HIS A 30 -8.83 6.67 3.13
CA HIS A 30 -9.25 7.19 4.45
C HIS A 30 -8.92 6.22 5.59
N ALA A 31 -7.67 5.78 5.63
CA ALA A 31 -7.10 4.81 6.56
C ALA A 31 -7.63 3.37 6.44
N ASN A 32 -8.51 3.09 5.48
CA ASN A 32 -9.12 1.76 5.32
C ASN A 32 -8.59 1.06 4.06
N PRO A 33 -8.24 -0.24 4.15
CA PRO A 33 -7.94 -1.02 2.96
C PRO A 33 -9.22 -1.28 2.17
N CYS A 34 -9.26 -0.85 0.91
CA CYS A 34 -10.32 -1.24 -0.02
C CYS A 34 -10.16 -2.70 -0.46
N GLY A 35 -8.92 -3.18 -0.53
CA GLY A 35 -8.60 -4.54 -0.92
C GLY A 35 -7.13 -4.72 -1.26
N LEU A 36 -6.74 -5.97 -1.50
CA LEU A 36 -5.41 -6.35 -1.95
C LEU A 36 -5.48 -7.49 -2.97
N ALA A 37 -4.41 -7.67 -3.73
CA ALA A 37 -4.19 -8.81 -4.61
C ALA A 37 -2.74 -9.27 -4.50
N THR A 38 -2.51 -10.59 -4.49
CA THR A 38 -1.19 -11.24 -4.38
C THR A 38 -0.58 -11.60 -5.75
N GLN A 39 -0.96 -10.83 -6.77
CA GLN A 39 -0.41 -10.92 -8.11
C GLN A 39 -0.13 -9.51 -8.63
N MET A 40 0.70 -9.42 -9.69
CA MET A 40 1.12 -8.16 -10.31
C MET A 40 0.64 -8.07 -11.76
N THR A 41 -0.66 -8.29 -11.95
CA THR A 41 -1.34 -8.22 -13.25
C THR A 41 -2.28 -7.02 -13.30
N SER A 42 -2.69 -6.58 -14.49
CA SER A 42 -3.72 -5.54 -14.64
C SER A 42 -5.00 -5.85 -13.82
N ARG A 43 -5.42 -7.12 -13.78
CA ARG A 43 -6.56 -7.61 -12.98
C ARG A 43 -6.42 -7.35 -11.47
N SER A 44 -5.19 -7.24 -10.99
CA SER A 44 -4.88 -7.06 -9.58
C SER A 44 -5.38 -5.71 -9.06
N ILE A 45 -5.37 -4.66 -9.90
CA ILE A 45 -5.92 -3.34 -9.54
C ILE A 45 -7.42 -3.40 -9.33
N TYR A 46 -8.17 -4.02 -10.26
CA TYR A 46 -9.62 -4.15 -10.12
C TYR A 46 -10.00 -5.03 -8.92
N THR A 47 -9.20 -6.06 -8.62
CA THR A 47 -9.40 -6.92 -7.44
C THR A 47 -9.18 -6.14 -6.15
N ALA A 48 -8.06 -5.42 -6.04
CA ALA A 48 -7.76 -4.59 -4.88
C ALA A 48 -8.74 -3.42 -4.72
N ASN A 49 -9.41 -3.01 -5.80
CA ASN A 49 -10.40 -1.95 -5.81
C ASN A 49 -11.86 -2.44 -5.76
N ALA A 50 -12.09 -3.75 -5.56
CA ALA A 50 -13.43 -4.33 -5.71
C ALA A 50 -14.48 -3.79 -4.70
N CYS A 51 -14.06 -3.31 -3.53
CA CYS A 51 -14.97 -2.79 -2.51
C CYS A 51 -15.52 -1.39 -2.82
N ASP A 52 -14.83 -0.58 -3.61
CA ASP A 52 -15.27 0.79 -3.94
C ASP A 52 -14.91 1.19 -5.39
N PRO A 53 -15.45 0.49 -6.41
CA PRO A 53 -15.04 0.67 -7.79
C PRO A 53 -15.43 2.03 -8.40
N TYR A 54 -16.38 2.74 -7.79
CA TYR A 54 -17.01 3.95 -8.37
C TYR A 54 -16.60 5.27 -7.71
N ARG A 55 -16.08 5.28 -6.47
CA ARG A 55 -15.71 6.55 -5.83
C ARG A 55 -14.30 6.98 -6.21
N LEU A 56 -14.15 8.27 -6.49
CA LEU A 56 -12.88 8.88 -6.89
C LEU A 56 -11.97 9.09 -5.67
N ARG A 57 -10.66 8.78 -5.84
CA ARG A 57 -9.50 9.04 -4.93
C ARG A 57 -9.08 7.85 -4.08
N TRP A 58 -8.07 7.13 -4.57
CA TRP A 58 -7.40 6.06 -3.84
C TRP A 58 -5.88 6.24 -3.83
N ASN A 59 -5.25 5.61 -2.86
CA ASN A 59 -3.80 5.43 -2.78
C ASN A 59 -3.47 3.96 -3.07
N CYS A 60 -2.53 3.71 -3.96
CA CYS A 60 -2.10 2.36 -4.34
C CYS A 60 -0.68 2.10 -3.87
N CYS A 61 -0.45 0.90 -3.37
CA CYS A 61 0.87 0.46 -2.95
C CYS A 61 1.21 -0.90 -3.55
N SER A 62 2.41 -1.03 -4.09
CA SER A 62 2.95 -2.29 -4.60
C SER A 62 4.20 -2.70 -3.82
N GLN A 63 4.26 -3.95 -3.39
CA GLN A 63 5.44 -4.53 -2.75
C GLN A 63 6.61 -4.71 -3.72
N ARG A 64 6.33 -4.88 -5.01
CA ARG A 64 7.31 -5.13 -6.07
C ARG A 64 7.34 -3.96 -7.06
N GLU A 65 8.28 -4.02 -7.99
CA GLU A 65 8.29 -3.12 -9.14
C GLU A 65 6.92 -3.06 -9.82
N VAL A 66 6.48 -1.86 -10.19
CA VAL A 66 5.25 -1.67 -10.96
C VAL A 66 5.56 -1.86 -12.45
N PRO A 67 5.06 -2.94 -13.08
CA PRO A 67 5.23 -3.16 -14.51
C PRO A 67 4.27 -2.28 -15.33
N LEU A 68 4.53 -2.14 -16.63
CA LEU A 68 3.66 -1.39 -17.55
C LEU A 68 2.19 -1.85 -17.49
N SER A 69 1.94 -3.16 -17.46
CA SER A 69 0.57 -3.72 -17.45
C SER A 69 -0.24 -3.28 -16.23
N LEU A 70 0.41 -3.13 -15.08
CA LEU A 70 -0.22 -2.63 -13.86
C LEU A 70 -0.43 -1.11 -13.93
N ALA A 71 0.54 -0.38 -14.48
CA ALA A 71 0.45 1.06 -14.71
C ALA A 71 -0.67 1.44 -15.69
N GLU A 72 -0.92 0.61 -16.70
CA GLU A 72 -2.05 0.78 -17.62
C GLU A 72 -3.38 0.67 -16.89
N ALA A 73 -3.59 -0.38 -16.10
CA ALA A 73 -4.79 -0.50 -15.27
C ALA A 73 -4.93 0.68 -14.29
N LEU A 74 -3.85 1.06 -13.59
CA LEU A 74 -3.83 2.23 -12.71
C LEU A 74 -4.17 3.54 -13.42
N SER A 75 -3.86 3.64 -14.72
CA SER A 75 -4.14 4.84 -15.51
C SER A 75 -5.61 5.00 -15.88
N GLU A 76 -6.37 3.90 -15.93
CA GLU A 76 -7.81 3.90 -16.17
C GLU A 76 -8.61 4.31 -14.93
N VAL A 77 -7.97 4.20 -13.75
CA VAL A 77 -8.64 4.48 -12.49
C VAL A 77 -8.06 5.69 -11.77
N PHE A 78 -8.89 6.36 -10.96
CA PHE A 78 -8.46 7.58 -10.30
C PHE A 78 -7.62 7.29 -9.06
N THR A 79 -6.30 7.30 -9.26
CA THR A 79 -5.30 7.13 -8.19
C THR A 79 -4.60 8.46 -7.90
N GLU A 80 -4.47 8.83 -6.62
CA GLU A 80 -3.75 10.04 -6.18
C GLU A 80 -2.26 9.77 -5.96
N VAL A 81 -1.95 8.71 -5.21
CA VAL A 81 -0.58 8.32 -4.88
C VAL A 81 -0.34 6.86 -5.25
N ILE A 82 0.81 6.59 -5.89
CA ILE A 82 1.31 5.22 -6.09
C ILE A 82 2.68 5.10 -5.42
N VAL A 83 2.84 4.12 -4.54
CA VAL A 83 4.12 3.81 -3.90
C VAL A 83 4.58 2.39 -4.22
N ALA A 84 5.83 2.28 -4.61
CA ALA A 84 6.47 1.03 -4.97
C ALA A 84 7.98 1.10 -4.67
N PRO A 85 8.72 -0.01 -4.59
CA PRO A 85 10.18 0.04 -4.53
C PRO A 85 10.79 0.59 -5.82
N SER A 86 10.20 0.27 -6.97
CA SER A 86 10.62 0.75 -8.30
C SER A 86 9.44 0.72 -9.28
N PHE A 87 9.67 1.29 -10.46
CA PHE A 87 8.71 1.34 -11.56
C PHE A 87 9.47 1.07 -12.85
N ASP A 88 8.86 0.30 -13.75
CA ASP A 88 9.32 0.19 -15.14
C ASP A 88 9.34 1.57 -15.81
N GLU A 89 10.31 1.85 -16.67
CA GLU A 89 10.42 3.12 -17.39
C GLU A 89 9.16 3.44 -18.23
N ALA A 90 8.57 2.43 -18.86
CA ALA A 90 7.33 2.58 -19.60
C ALA A 90 6.15 2.84 -18.67
N ALA A 91 6.15 2.23 -17.47
CA ALA A 91 5.15 2.50 -16.44
C ALA A 91 5.22 3.95 -15.96
N ILE A 92 6.41 4.47 -15.65
CA ILE A 92 6.61 5.88 -15.27
C ILE A 92 6.08 6.80 -16.37
N THR A 93 6.47 6.55 -17.61
CA THR A 93 6.04 7.36 -18.77
C THR A 93 4.52 7.38 -18.94
N LYS A 94 3.85 6.25 -18.70
CA LYS A 94 2.38 6.16 -18.72
C LYS A 94 1.75 6.97 -17.58
N LEU A 95 2.28 6.82 -16.36
CA LEU A 95 1.73 7.40 -15.13
C LEU A 95 1.92 8.93 -15.08
N LEU A 96 3.09 9.44 -15.49
CA LEU A 96 3.41 10.88 -15.47
C LEU A 96 2.57 11.73 -16.44
N LYS A 97 1.84 11.11 -17.39
CA LYS A 97 0.87 11.83 -18.23
C LYS A 97 -0.28 12.43 -17.41
N ARG A 98 -0.45 12.02 -16.16
CA ARG A 98 -1.51 12.48 -15.25
C ARG A 98 -1.00 13.62 -14.35
N LYS A 99 -1.64 14.80 -14.43
CA LYS A 99 -1.22 16.01 -13.71
C LYS A 99 -1.21 15.92 -12.17
N THR A 100 -1.97 15.00 -11.57
CA THR A 100 -2.19 14.95 -10.11
C THR A 100 -1.56 13.73 -9.43
N LEU A 101 -0.78 12.93 -10.17
CA LEU A 101 -0.28 11.67 -9.66
C LEU A 101 1.09 11.85 -8.99
N GLU A 102 1.20 11.43 -7.74
CA GLU A 102 2.47 11.39 -7.01
C GLU A 102 2.99 9.94 -6.97
N SER A 103 4.23 9.73 -7.44
CA SER A 103 4.90 8.41 -7.42
C SER A 103 6.17 8.47 -6.60
N SER A 104 6.35 7.55 -5.65
CA SER A 104 7.50 7.55 -4.74
C SER A 104 8.13 6.17 -4.61
N LYS A 105 9.48 6.15 -4.61
CA LYS A 105 10.28 4.95 -4.32
C LYS A 105 10.45 4.80 -2.81
N LYS A 106 10.17 3.62 -2.27
CA LYS A 106 10.27 3.37 -0.82
C LYS A 106 10.99 2.06 -0.52
N THR A 107 11.82 2.06 0.52
CA THR A 107 12.43 0.84 1.06
C THR A 107 11.44 0.07 1.94
N PRO A 108 11.56 -1.26 2.05
CA PRO A 108 10.68 -2.06 2.89
C PRO A 108 10.53 -1.48 4.32
N PRO A 109 9.35 -1.58 4.94
CA PRO A 109 9.13 -1.01 6.25
C PRO A 109 9.98 -1.73 7.30
N GLY A 110 10.63 -0.95 8.16
CA GLY A 110 11.26 -1.49 9.36
C GLY A 110 10.25 -1.77 10.47
N SER A 111 10.74 -2.42 11.53
CA SER A 111 10.05 -2.64 12.80
C SER A 111 10.50 -1.54 13.79
N PRO A 112 9.75 -0.43 13.94
CA PRO A 112 10.13 0.60 14.89
C PRO A 112 10.00 0.05 16.32
N LEU A 113 10.97 0.39 17.17
CA LEU A 113 10.97 -0.05 18.58
C LEU A 113 9.72 0.42 19.34
N PHE A 114 9.23 1.62 18.99
CA PHE A 114 8.03 2.22 19.58
C PHE A 114 7.05 2.66 18.48
N ASP A 115 5.76 2.43 18.74
CA ASP A 115 4.63 3.01 18.01
C ASP A 115 3.88 3.94 18.97
N ILE A 116 3.89 5.24 18.68
CA ILE A 116 3.35 6.28 19.55
C ILE A 116 2.11 6.89 18.91
N ARG A 117 1.02 6.99 19.69
CA ARG A 117 -0.24 7.62 19.29
C ARG A 117 -0.61 8.69 20.30
N SER A 118 -0.87 9.90 19.81
CA SER A 118 -1.42 10.97 20.65
C SER A 118 -2.85 10.65 21.08
N ILE A 119 -3.17 10.97 22.33
CA ILE A 119 -4.53 10.99 22.90
C ILE A 119 -4.74 12.33 23.59
N ASP A 120 -5.97 12.68 23.97
CA ASP A 120 -6.26 14.01 24.55
C ASP A 120 -5.45 14.23 25.84
N GLY A 121 -4.46 15.12 25.75
CA GLY A 121 -3.58 15.49 26.85
C GLY A 121 -2.45 14.51 27.18
N ASP A 122 -2.27 13.42 26.41
CA ASP A 122 -1.26 12.39 26.68
C ASP A 122 -0.86 11.61 25.41
N SER A 123 -0.12 10.51 25.56
CA SER A 123 0.25 9.61 24.47
C SER A 123 0.21 8.14 24.90
N LEU A 124 -0.25 7.29 24.00
CA LEU A 124 -0.13 5.85 24.10
C LEU A 124 1.15 5.42 23.37
N SER A 125 2.05 4.71 24.06
CA SER A 125 3.21 4.07 23.44
C SER A 125 3.08 2.56 23.49
N ARG A 126 3.31 1.89 22.35
CA ARG A 126 3.40 0.44 22.25
C ARG A 126 4.84 0.06 21.93
N HIS A 127 5.43 -0.78 22.77
CA HIS A 127 6.73 -1.41 22.50
C HIS A 127 6.53 -2.67 21.66
N GLN A 128 7.23 -2.79 20.54
CA GLN A 128 7.14 -3.98 19.71
C GLN A 128 7.95 -5.11 20.38
N THR A 129 7.28 -6.11 20.94
CA THR A 129 7.91 -7.37 21.39
C THR A 129 7.74 -8.42 20.31
N GLU A 130 8.80 -9.19 20.00
CA GLU A 130 8.70 -10.35 19.11
C GLU A 130 7.72 -11.35 19.73
N PHE A 131 6.59 -11.58 19.05
CA PHE A 131 5.65 -12.63 19.43
C PHE A 131 6.21 -13.98 18.97
N ASN A 132 6.86 -14.71 19.87
CA ASN A 132 7.17 -16.13 19.67
C ASN A 132 5.88 -16.94 19.85
N TRP A 133 5.30 -17.41 18.75
CA TRP A 133 4.20 -18.37 18.79
C TRP A 133 4.74 -19.74 19.19
N ILE A 134 4.23 -20.31 20.28
CA ILE A 134 4.39 -21.75 20.58
C ILE A 134 3.16 -22.43 19.99
N GLU A 135 3.31 -23.12 18.87
CA GLU A 135 2.29 -24.06 18.38
C GLU A 135 2.19 -25.23 19.36
N ILE A 136 1.11 -25.28 20.14
CA ILE A 136 0.76 -26.47 20.91
C ILE A 136 0.00 -27.40 19.96
N ASN A 137 0.73 -28.31 19.31
CA ASN A 137 0.11 -29.40 18.54
C ASN A 137 -0.62 -30.34 19.52
N GLY A 138 -1.93 -30.13 19.65
CA GLY A 138 -2.83 -31.07 20.32
C GLY A 138 -2.98 -32.33 19.48
N LYS A 139 -2.76 -33.49 20.11
CA LYS A 139 -3.02 -34.83 19.56
C LYS A 139 -4.50 -35.04 19.27
#